data_AF-A0A1G5IAL2-F1
#
_entry.id   AF-A0A1G5IAL2-F1
#
_cell.length_a   1.000
_cell.length_b   1.000
_cell.length_c   1.000
_cell.angle_alpha   90.00
_cell.angle_beta   90.00
_cell.angle_gamma   90.00
#
_symmetry.space_group_name_H-M   'P 1'
#
loop_
_entity.id
_entity.type
_entity.pdbx_description
1 polymer ?
#
loop_
_entity_poly.entity_id
_entity_poly.type
_entity_poly.pdbx_seq_one_letter_code
_entity_poly.pdbx_strand_id
1 'polypeptide(L)'
;MKLNTINPAGPTAPGSPAAGAAKPREGAPSFGQMLNQATQGQAGPSEGLAAQASGAAAAPAPLGEIRAVMPPVISAAAPSPTAERTVALLNLLEDYSQKMEASEVPLKEVESLVGEMGSLATELAASLGDEPDPRVRELAEQSAALAGIEAVKFRRGDYI
;
A
#
# COMPACT_ATOMS: atom_id res chain seq x y z
N MET A 1 18.56 22.17 52.69
CA MET A 1 17.63 21.19 53.30
C MET A 1 16.30 21.35 52.58
N LYS A 2 15.66 20.40 51.90
CA LYS A 2 15.83 18.96 51.65
C LYS A 2 15.18 18.67 50.28
N LEU A 3 15.73 17.70 49.54
CA LEU A 3 15.11 17.08 48.36
C LEU A 3 13.74 16.48 48.72
N ASN A 4 12.82 16.41 47.77
CA ASN A 4 11.76 15.42 47.82
C ASN A 4 11.51 14.78 46.45
N THR A 5 12.31 13.74 46.20
CA THR A 5 12.09 12.65 45.25
C THR A 5 10.80 11.90 45.61
N ILE A 6 9.92 11.67 44.64
CA ILE A 6 8.84 10.68 44.77
C ILE A 6 8.94 9.73 43.58
N ASN A 7 9.52 8.57 43.84
CA ASN A 7 9.43 7.36 43.04
C ASN A 7 8.36 6.47 43.69
N PRO A 8 7.41 5.89 42.95
CA PRO A 8 6.74 4.68 43.40
C PRO A 8 7.26 3.46 42.64
N ALA A 9 7.78 2.50 43.41
CA ALA A 9 8.20 1.18 42.98
C ALA A 9 7.01 0.21 42.85
N GLY A 10 7.03 -0.62 41.80
CA GLY A 10 6.44 -1.97 41.73
C GLY A 10 4.92 -2.10 41.55
N PRO A 11 4.40 -3.26 41.08
CA PRO A 11 4.97 -4.60 41.22
C PRO A 11 5.06 -5.46 39.94
N THR A 12 5.68 -6.62 40.13
CA THR A 12 5.97 -7.77 39.26
C THR A 12 4.75 -8.50 38.65
N ALA A 13 5.02 -9.22 37.54
CA ALA A 13 4.19 -10.06 36.65
C ALA A 13 3.20 -11.05 37.31
N PRO A 14 2.25 -11.65 36.53
CA PRO A 14 2.55 -12.89 35.79
C PRO A 14 1.72 -13.12 34.50
N GLY A 15 2.19 -14.04 33.64
CA GLY A 15 1.28 -14.89 32.85
C GLY A 15 1.41 -14.83 31.33
N SER A 16 2.22 -15.72 30.77
CA SER A 16 2.06 -16.20 29.39
C SER A 16 0.68 -16.84 29.20
N PRO A 17 -0.07 -16.54 28.13
CA PRO A 17 -1.04 -17.48 27.59
C PRO A 17 -0.31 -18.44 26.63
N ALA A 18 -0.33 -19.72 26.99
CA ALA A 18 0.08 -20.82 26.15
C ALA A 18 -0.62 -20.73 24.78
N ALA A 19 0.16 -20.83 23.70
CA ALA A 19 -0.37 -21.09 22.37
C ALA A 19 -1.12 -22.44 22.40
N GLY A 20 -2.44 -22.36 22.55
CA GLY A 20 -3.32 -23.51 22.47
C GLY A 20 -3.20 -24.13 21.08
N ALA A 21 -2.67 -25.34 21.03
CA ALA A 21 -2.74 -26.20 19.86
C ALA A 21 -4.23 -26.39 19.50
N ALA A 22 -4.67 -25.76 18.42
CA ALA A 22 -5.98 -25.99 17.85
C ALA A 22 -6.06 -27.45 17.39
N LYS A 23 -6.86 -28.27 18.08
CA LYS A 23 -7.25 -29.59 17.59
C LYS A 23 -8.07 -29.41 16.30
N PRO A 24 -7.75 -30.11 15.20
CA PRO A 24 -8.58 -30.11 14.01
C PRO A 24 -9.98 -30.63 14.36
N ARG A 25 -11.01 -29.91 13.91
CA ARG A 25 -12.41 -30.29 14.04
C ARG A 25 -12.65 -31.51 13.14
N GLU A 26 -12.70 -32.68 13.75
CA GLU A 26 -12.98 -33.95 13.09
C GLU A 26 -14.34 -33.86 12.38
N GLY A 27 -14.36 -34.07 11.05
CA GLY A 27 -15.57 -34.10 10.23
C GLY A 27 -15.84 -32.91 9.32
N ALA A 28 -14.98 -31.88 9.26
CA ALA A 28 -15.11 -30.86 8.22
C ALA A 28 -14.62 -31.41 6.88
N PRO A 29 -15.42 -31.33 5.78
CA PRO A 29 -14.96 -31.73 4.47
C PRO A 29 -13.74 -30.91 4.10
N SER A 30 -12.69 -31.58 3.63
CA SER A 30 -11.50 -30.87 3.18
C SER A 30 -11.88 -29.97 2.01
N PHE A 31 -11.18 -28.85 1.85
CA PHE A 31 -11.41 -27.92 0.75
C PHE A 31 -11.40 -28.63 -0.62
N GLY A 32 -10.57 -29.67 -0.78
CA GLY A 32 -10.56 -30.52 -1.96
C GLY A 32 -11.87 -31.30 -2.20
N GLN A 33 -12.56 -31.74 -1.15
CA GLN A 33 -13.87 -32.38 -1.29
C GLN A 33 -14.97 -31.39 -1.69
N MET A 34 -14.93 -30.15 -1.19
CA MET A 34 -15.88 -29.12 -1.61
C MET A 34 -15.71 -28.75 -3.09
N LEU A 35 -14.47 -28.67 -3.57
CA LEU A 35 -14.16 -28.41 -4.97
C LEU A 35 -14.67 -29.51 -5.90
N ASN A 36 -14.50 -30.77 -5.51
CA ASN A 36 -14.93 -31.93 -6.32
C ASN A 36 -16.46 -32.11 -6.34
N GLN A 37 -17.13 -31.66 -5.27
CA GLN A 37 -18.59 -31.69 -5.21
C GLN A 37 -19.23 -30.58 -6.05
N ALA A 38 -18.60 -29.40 -6.12
CA ALA A 38 -19.05 -28.29 -6.96
C ALA A 38 -18.95 -28.61 -8.47
N THR A 39 -17.92 -29.35 -8.89
CA THR A 39 -17.75 -29.74 -10.30
C THR A 39 -18.68 -30.87 -10.74
N GLN A 40 -19.17 -31.72 -9.83
CA GLN A 40 -20.10 -32.80 -10.16
C GLN A 40 -21.58 -32.38 -10.19
N GLY A 41 -21.94 -31.25 -9.56
CA GLY A 41 -23.34 -30.79 -9.46
C GLY A 41 -23.89 -30.08 -10.71
N GLN A 42 -23.08 -29.87 -11.75
CA GLN A 42 -23.44 -28.99 -12.87
C GLN A 42 -23.78 -29.74 -14.18
N ALA A 43 -24.35 -30.94 -14.08
CA ALA A 43 -24.86 -31.70 -15.23
C ALA A 43 -26.32 -32.13 -15.01
N GLY A 44 -27.25 -31.29 -15.46
CA GLY A 44 -28.69 -31.57 -15.53
C GLY A 44 -29.39 -30.64 -16.54
N PRO A 45 -30.43 -31.11 -17.26
CA PRO A 45 -30.67 -30.77 -18.66
C PRO A 45 -31.62 -29.59 -18.86
N SER A 46 -31.40 -28.79 -19.90
CA SER A 46 -32.40 -27.87 -20.42
C SER A 46 -32.94 -28.42 -21.74
N GLU A 47 -34.16 -28.96 -21.67
CA GLU A 47 -35.03 -29.19 -22.82
C GLU A 47 -35.45 -27.88 -23.47
N GLY A 48 -35.52 -27.87 -24.80
CA GLY A 48 -36.39 -26.98 -25.57
C GLY A 48 -35.72 -25.87 -26.36
N LEU A 49 -35.47 -26.10 -27.65
CA LEU A 49 -36.12 -25.37 -28.75
C LEU A 49 -35.64 -25.90 -30.11
N ALA A 50 -36.61 -26.25 -30.95
CA ALA A 50 -36.44 -26.80 -32.28
C ALA A 50 -35.91 -25.77 -33.29
N ALA A 51 -34.98 -26.20 -34.14
CA ALA A 51 -34.86 -25.72 -35.52
C ALA A 51 -34.24 -26.83 -36.38
N GLN A 52 -34.98 -27.18 -37.43
CA GLN A 52 -34.74 -28.26 -38.38
C GLN A 52 -33.78 -27.80 -39.49
N ALA A 53 -32.72 -28.56 -39.75
CA ALA A 53 -32.10 -28.67 -41.07
C ALA A 53 -31.27 -29.96 -41.15
N SER A 54 -31.71 -30.90 -42.00
CA SER A 54 -31.02 -32.14 -42.33
C SER A 54 -29.79 -31.88 -43.20
N GLY A 55 -28.67 -32.55 -42.92
CA GLY A 55 -27.64 -32.81 -43.93
C GLY A 55 -26.23 -32.99 -43.39
N ALA A 56 -25.71 -34.20 -43.57
CA ALA A 56 -24.32 -34.65 -43.45
C ALA A 56 -23.84 -35.15 -42.07
N ALA A 57 -23.20 -36.31 -42.15
CA ALA A 57 -22.81 -37.20 -41.07
C ALA A 57 -21.87 -36.54 -40.04
N ALA A 58 -22.11 -36.90 -38.78
CA ALA A 58 -21.31 -36.54 -37.64
C ALA A 58 -19.86 -37.02 -37.80
N ALA A 59 -18.95 -36.07 -38.00
CA ALA A 59 -17.59 -36.23 -37.49
C ALA A 59 -17.64 -35.94 -35.98
N PRO A 60 -16.95 -36.72 -35.12
CA PRO A 60 -16.83 -36.36 -33.72
C PRO A 60 -16.10 -35.02 -33.65
N ALA A 61 -16.78 -33.99 -33.11
CA ALA A 61 -16.15 -32.72 -32.82
C ALA A 61 -14.91 -32.97 -31.96
N PRO A 62 -13.72 -32.44 -32.31
CA PRO A 62 -12.59 -32.51 -31.41
C PRO A 62 -13.00 -31.82 -30.09
N LEU A 63 -12.72 -32.51 -28.98
CA LEU A 63 -12.92 -32.02 -27.62
C LEU A 63 -12.58 -30.54 -27.53
N GLY A 64 -13.54 -29.77 -27.02
CA GLY A 64 -13.58 -28.31 -27.06
C GLY A 64 -12.21 -27.65 -26.91
N GLU A 65 -11.87 -26.81 -27.88
CA GLU A 65 -10.75 -25.89 -27.79
C GLU A 65 -10.93 -25.06 -26.51
N ILE A 66 -10.11 -25.35 -25.50
CA ILE A 66 -9.99 -24.47 -24.34
C ILE A 66 -9.38 -23.18 -24.86
N ARG A 67 -10.23 -22.18 -25.11
CA ARG A 67 -9.75 -20.82 -25.37
C ARG A 67 -8.98 -20.39 -24.14
N ALA A 68 -7.68 -20.21 -24.29
CA ALA A 68 -6.86 -19.57 -23.26
C ALA A 68 -7.46 -18.19 -23.00
N VAL A 69 -8.20 -18.05 -21.89
CA VAL A 69 -8.58 -16.75 -21.36
C VAL A 69 -7.28 -16.14 -20.89
N MET A 70 -6.74 -15.25 -21.71
CA MET A 70 -5.57 -14.47 -21.35
C MET A 70 -5.94 -13.69 -20.07
N PRO A 71 -5.17 -13.83 -18.98
CA PRO A 71 -5.48 -13.12 -17.75
C PRO A 71 -5.50 -11.61 -18.03
N PRO A 72 -6.43 -10.86 -17.41
CA PRO A 72 -6.51 -9.42 -17.63
C PRO A 72 -5.16 -8.79 -17.30
N VAL A 73 -4.58 -8.10 -18.28
CA VAL A 73 -3.34 -7.35 -18.09
C VAL A 73 -3.70 -6.13 -17.26
N ILE A 74 -3.39 -6.16 -15.97
CA ILE A 74 -3.51 -4.98 -15.11
C ILE A 74 -2.41 -4.03 -15.57
N SER A 75 -2.76 -3.06 -16.42
CA SER A 75 -1.85 -1.98 -16.74
C SER A 75 -1.64 -1.17 -15.46
N ALA A 76 -0.42 -1.20 -14.92
CA ALA A 76 -0.05 -0.29 -13.86
C ALA A 76 -0.27 1.13 -14.40
N ALA A 77 -1.27 1.83 -13.86
CA ALA A 77 -1.50 3.22 -14.20
C ALA A 77 -0.22 4.00 -13.92
N ALA A 78 0.20 4.85 -14.86
CA ALA A 78 1.33 5.74 -14.62
C ALA A 78 1.07 6.55 -13.34
N PRO A 79 2.09 6.76 -12.48
CA PRO A 79 1.93 7.55 -11.27
C PRO A 79 1.41 8.94 -11.61
N SER A 80 0.52 9.47 -10.77
CA SER A 80 0.06 10.85 -10.94
C SER A 80 1.25 11.81 -10.80
N PRO A 81 1.23 12.97 -11.49
CA PRO A 81 2.28 13.97 -11.34
C PRO A 81 2.45 14.43 -9.89
N THR A 82 1.38 14.41 -9.09
CA THR A 82 1.43 14.67 -7.65
C THR A 82 2.19 13.58 -6.91
N ALA A 83 1.95 12.31 -7.24
CA ALA A 83 2.69 11.19 -6.65
C ALA A 83 4.19 11.29 -6.95
N GLU A 84 4.57 11.62 -8.19
CA GLU A 84 5.98 11.80 -8.57
C GLU A 84 6.65 12.94 -7.79
N ARG A 85 5.98 14.09 -7.69
CA ARG A 85 6.50 15.23 -6.89
C ARG A 85 6.55 14.91 -5.40
N THR A 86 5.62 14.13 -4.89
CA THR A 86 5.62 13.68 -3.48
C THR A 86 6.84 12.80 -3.22
N VAL A 87 7.15 11.86 -4.11
CA VAL A 87 8.36 11.04 -4.01
C VAL A 87 9.61 11.91 -4.06
N ALA A 88 9.67 12.89 -4.97
CA ALA A 88 10.80 13.81 -5.03
C ALA A 88 10.97 14.61 -3.72
N LEU A 89 9.88 15.08 -3.11
CA LEU A 89 9.92 15.79 -1.83
C LEU A 89 10.37 14.89 -0.68
N LEU A 90 9.90 13.65 -0.65
CA LEU A 90 10.32 12.66 0.35
C LEU A 90 11.82 12.35 0.25
N ASN A 91 12.36 12.24 -0.96
CA ASN A 91 13.80 12.05 -1.17
C ASN A 91 14.60 13.25 -0.65
N LEU A 92 14.14 14.49 -0.92
CA LEU A 92 14.79 15.69 -0.38
C LEU A 92 14.74 15.75 1.15
N LEU A 93 13.63 15.33 1.76
CA LEU A 93 13.49 15.23 3.21
C LEU A 93 14.44 14.18 3.82
N GLU A 94 14.62 13.05 3.14
CA GLU A 94 15.58 12.01 3.55
C GLU A 94 17.02 12.52 3.46
N ASP A 95 17.40 13.15 2.34
CA ASP A 95 18.71 13.78 2.15
C ASP A 95 18.97 14.86 3.21
N TYR A 96 17.94 15.65 3.54
CA TYR A 96 18.01 16.67 4.58
C TYR A 96 18.27 16.05 5.93
N SER A 97 17.51 15.02 6.31
CA SER A 97 17.71 14.29 7.56
C SER A 97 19.14 13.76 7.67
N GLN A 98 19.63 13.08 6.64
CA GLN A 98 20.98 12.51 6.64
C GLN A 98 22.07 13.58 6.80
N LYS A 99 21.93 14.72 6.10
CA LYS A 99 22.88 15.83 6.20
C LYS A 99 22.83 16.52 7.56
N MET A 100 21.66 16.61 8.18
CA MET A 100 21.49 17.19 9.52
C MET A 100 22.03 16.29 10.63
N GLU A 101 22.01 14.96 10.43
CA GLU A 101 22.63 14.00 11.35
C GLU A 101 24.16 13.97 11.22
N ALA A 102 24.69 14.31 10.05
CA ALA A 102 26.12 14.39 9.81
C ALA A 102 26.72 15.68 10.40
N SER A 103 27.39 15.58 11.55
CA SER A 103 28.03 16.72 12.26
C SER A 103 29.11 17.47 11.45
N GLU A 104 29.52 16.94 10.30
CA GLU A 104 30.60 17.47 9.45
C GLU A 104 30.08 18.33 8.29
N VAL A 105 28.78 18.30 7.98
CA VAL A 105 28.20 19.04 6.86
C VAL A 105 27.97 20.50 7.28
N PRO A 106 28.55 21.48 6.58
CA PRO A 106 28.30 22.88 6.91
C PRO A 106 26.86 23.25 6.59
N LEU A 107 26.20 24.00 7.48
CA LEU A 107 24.81 24.45 7.31
C LEU A 107 24.57 25.17 5.97
N LYS A 108 25.58 25.83 5.40
CA LYS A 108 25.49 26.44 4.06
C LYS A 108 25.21 25.43 2.94
N GLU A 109 25.68 24.20 3.07
CA GLU A 109 25.36 23.14 2.10
C GLU A 109 23.92 22.62 2.25
N VAL A 110 23.36 22.73 3.46
CA VAL A 110 21.97 22.36 3.75
C VAL A 110 20.99 23.45 3.33
N GLU A 111 21.43 24.71 3.26
CA GLU A 111 20.59 25.86 2.89
C GLU A 111 19.96 25.72 1.49
N SER A 112 20.72 25.25 0.49
CA SER A 112 20.19 25.01 -0.87
C SER A 112 19.08 23.95 -0.83
N LEU A 113 19.34 22.84 -0.13
CA LEU A 113 18.41 21.73 -0.02
C LEU A 113 17.10 22.14 0.65
N VAL A 114 17.17 22.94 1.71
CA VAL A 114 16.00 23.51 2.39
C VAL A 114 15.23 24.47 1.48
N GLY A 115 15.92 25.25 0.64
CA GLY A 115 15.30 26.09 -0.37
C GLY A 115 14.51 25.30 -1.42
N GLU A 116 15.09 24.19 -1.88
CA GLU A 116 14.47 23.26 -2.83
C GLU A 116 13.25 22.57 -2.22
N MET A 117 13.37 22.05 -0.99
CA MET A 117 12.26 21.48 -0.23
C MET A 117 11.09 22.45 -0.07
N GLY A 118 11.37 23.71 0.32
CA GLY A 118 10.33 24.72 0.51
C GLY A 118 9.61 25.09 -0.80
N SER A 119 10.36 25.15 -1.91
CA SER A 119 9.79 25.44 -3.23
C SER A 119 8.89 24.30 -3.69
N LEU A 120 9.38 23.06 -3.61
CA LEU A 120 8.63 21.88 -4.01
C LEU A 120 7.40 21.64 -3.13
N ALA A 121 7.50 21.90 -1.82
CA ALA A 121 6.36 21.83 -0.90
C ALA A 121 5.27 22.86 -1.26
N THR A 122 5.66 24.07 -1.67
CA THR A 122 4.70 25.11 -2.09
C THR A 122 4.00 24.72 -3.40
N GLU A 123 4.76 24.21 -4.37
CA GLU A 123 4.20 23.72 -5.64
C GLU A 123 3.26 22.52 -5.41
N LEU A 124 3.68 21.57 -4.57
CA LEU A 124 2.88 20.40 -4.23
C LEU A 124 1.56 20.82 -3.60
N ALA A 125 1.61 21.71 -2.59
CA ALA A 125 0.43 22.25 -1.91
C ALA A 125 -0.55 22.94 -2.88
N ALA A 126 -0.06 23.66 -3.89
CA ALA A 126 -0.90 24.30 -4.90
C ALA A 126 -1.61 23.28 -5.82
N SER A 127 -1.02 22.10 -6.03
CA SER A 127 -1.56 21.04 -6.90
C SER A 127 -2.45 20.01 -6.19
N LEU A 128 -2.50 20.00 -4.85
CA LEU A 128 -3.26 19.01 -4.06
C LEU A 128 -4.77 18.97 -4.37
N GLY A 129 -5.34 20.09 -4.82
CA GLY A 129 -6.77 20.17 -5.13
C GLY A 129 -7.19 19.35 -6.36
N ASP A 130 -6.23 19.04 -7.24
CA ASP A 130 -6.46 18.32 -8.50
C ASP A 130 -6.23 16.81 -8.36
N GLU A 131 -5.65 16.35 -7.23
CA GLU A 131 -5.28 14.95 -7.05
C GLU A 131 -6.51 14.07 -6.78
N PRO A 132 -6.79 13.08 -7.66
CA PRO A 132 -7.98 12.24 -7.54
C PRO A 132 -7.84 11.14 -6.47
N ASP A 133 -6.62 10.72 -6.16
CA ASP A 133 -6.37 9.70 -5.12
C ASP A 133 -6.24 10.38 -3.74
N PRO A 134 -7.18 10.13 -2.79
CA PRO A 134 -7.14 10.74 -1.47
C PRO A 134 -5.91 10.33 -0.66
N ARG A 135 -5.33 9.15 -0.90
CA ARG A 135 -4.12 8.69 -0.18
C ARG A 135 -2.88 9.41 -0.66
N VAL A 136 -2.75 9.59 -1.97
CA VAL A 136 -1.64 10.38 -2.55
C VAL A 136 -1.74 11.82 -2.07
N ARG A 137 -2.96 12.38 -2.09
CA ARG A 137 -3.22 13.73 -1.59
C ARG A 137 -2.84 13.89 -0.12
N GLU A 138 -3.26 12.96 0.75
CA GLU A 138 -2.93 13.00 2.18
C GLU A 138 -1.41 12.93 2.40
N LEU A 139 -0.73 12.00 1.72
CA LEU A 139 0.72 11.87 1.84
C LEU A 139 1.44 13.13 1.36
N ALA A 140 1.00 13.69 0.23
CA ALA A 140 1.53 14.92 -0.33
C ALA A 140 1.33 16.11 0.62
N GLU A 141 0.16 16.22 1.24
CA GLU A 141 -0.16 17.27 2.22
C GLU A 141 0.72 17.17 3.47
N GLN A 142 0.86 15.98 4.05
CA GLN A 142 1.71 15.74 5.21
C GLN A 142 3.19 16.03 4.90
N SER A 143 3.66 15.59 3.73
CA SER A 143 5.04 15.81 3.29
C SER A 143 5.34 17.30 3.06
N ALA A 144 4.43 18.02 2.41
CA ALA A 144 4.54 19.46 2.19
C ALA A 144 4.54 20.24 3.51
N ALA A 145 3.65 19.88 4.44
CA ALA A 145 3.60 20.50 5.76
C ALA A 145 4.91 20.29 6.55
N LEU A 146 5.43 19.06 6.55
CA LEU A 146 6.70 18.75 7.21
C LEU A 146 7.86 19.55 6.62
N ALA A 147 8.02 19.52 5.29
CA ALA A 147 9.06 20.28 4.61
C ALA A 147 8.97 21.79 4.87
N GLY A 148 7.76 22.35 4.92
CA GLY A 148 7.53 23.75 5.29
C GLY A 148 7.96 24.06 6.73
N ILE A 149 7.66 23.19 7.68
CA ILE A 149 8.06 23.36 9.09
C ILE A 149 9.58 23.33 9.22
N GLU A 150 10.25 22.35 8.61
CA GLU A 150 11.71 22.23 8.65
C GLU A 150 12.39 23.44 7.99
N ALA A 151 11.85 23.94 6.88
CA ALA A 151 12.37 25.14 6.23
C ALA A 151 12.26 26.39 7.11
N VAL A 152 11.16 26.53 7.86
CA VAL A 152 11.00 27.64 8.81
C VAL A 152 11.96 27.51 9.99
N LYS A 153 12.09 26.31 10.58
CA LYS A 153 13.05 26.06 11.67
C LYS A 153 14.48 26.38 11.24
N PHE A 154 14.84 26.00 10.02
CA PHE A 154 16.19 26.22 9.48
C PHE A 154 16.49 27.70 9.35
N ARG A 155 15.56 28.48 8.75
CA ARG A 155 15.70 29.93 8.60
C ARG A 155 15.69 30.68 9.93
N ARG A 156 15.01 30.14 10.95
CA ARG A 156 15.02 30.71 12.30
C ARG A 156 16.35 30.50 13.03
N GLY A 157 17.15 29.53 12.58
CA GLY A 157 18.42 29.18 13.20
C GLY A 157 18.28 28.21 14.38
N ASP A 158 17.22 27.41 14.44
CA ASP A 158 17.01 26.43 15.52
C ASP A 158 18.08 25.31 15.59
N TYR A 159 18.92 25.21 14.56
CA TYR A 159 19.96 24.18 14.44
C TYR A 159 21.38 24.72 14.70
N ILE A 160 21.49 25.94 15.26
CA ILE A 160 22.74 26.59 15.69
C ILE A 160 22.71 26.75 17.22
#